data_AF-A0A1M6W4X8-F1
#
_entry.id   AF-A0A1M6W4X8-F1
#
_cell.length_a   1.000
_cell.length_b   1.000
_cell.length_c   1.000
_cell.angle_alpha   90.00
_cell.angle_beta   90.00
_cell.angle_gamma   90.00
#
_symmetry.space_group_name_H-M   'P 1'
#
loop_
_entity.id
_entity.type
_entity.pdbx_description
1 polymer ?
#
loop_
_entity_poly.entity_id
_entity_poly.type
_entity_poly.pdbx_seq_one_letter_code
_entity_poly.pdbx_strand_id
1 'polypeptide(L)' 'MSGDEIMTIKDVANHLKVGQKTVYTMAQERGLPGFKVRGQWRFSRDDLNQWIKRQKQIAQTAGDPANGRRLRSL' A
#
# COMPACT_ATOMS: atom_id res chain seq x y z
N MET A 1 -0.33 19.94 11.96
CA MET A 1 -0.45 18.47 11.98
C MET A 1 0.64 17.92 11.07
N SER A 2 1.55 17.11 11.61
CA SER A 2 2.85 16.79 11.02
C SER A 2 2.74 15.77 9.87
N GLY A 3 2.44 16.24 8.66
CA GLY A 3 2.46 15.44 7.42
C GLY A 3 3.88 15.14 6.91
N ASP A 4 4.90 15.78 7.48
CA ASP A 4 6.30 15.71 7.04
C ASP A 4 7.12 14.59 7.72
N GLU A 5 6.46 13.65 8.39
CA GLU A 5 7.18 12.56 9.04
C GLU A 5 7.77 11.60 7.98
N ILE A 6 9.09 11.48 7.98
CA ILE A 6 9.84 10.56 7.13
C ILE A 6 10.11 9.27 7.89
N MET A 7 9.65 8.16 7.33
CA MET A 7 9.72 6.82 7.90
C MET A 7 10.86 6.01 7.26
N THR A 8 11.43 5.09 8.04
CA THR A 8 12.36 4.04 7.57
C THR A 8 11.62 2.76 7.19
N ILE A 9 12.32 1.79 6.60
CA ILE A 9 11.79 0.44 6.36
C ILE A 9 11.24 -0.20 7.65
N LYS A 10 11.93 -0.02 8.79
CA LYS A 10 11.53 -0.58 10.08
C LYS A 10 10.21 0.02 10.54
N ASP A 11 10.04 1.34 10.39
CA ASP A 11 8.83 2.03 10.80
C ASP A 11 7.63 1.62 9.93
N VAL A 12 7.83 1.52 8.61
CA VAL A 12 6.79 1.05 7.69
C VAL A 12 6.42 -0.41 7.99
N ALA A 13 7.40 -1.28 8.25
CA ALA A 13 7.15 -2.68 8.63
C ALA A 13 6.30 -2.77 9.90
N ASN A 14 6.65 -1.99 10.93
CA ASN A 14 5.90 -1.91 12.17
C ASN A 14 4.49 -1.34 11.99
N HIS A 15 4.34 -0.39 11.06
CA HIS A 15 3.08 0.27 10.77
C HIS A 15 2.11 -0.63 10.01
N LEU A 16 2.59 -1.31 8.96
CA LEU A 16 1.80 -2.24 8.14
C LEU A 16 1.69 -3.64 8.75
N LYS A 17 2.41 -3.92 9.84
CA LYS A 17 2.47 -5.24 10.50
C LYS A 17 2.96 -6.34 9.57
N VAL A 18 4.02 -6.06 8.81
CA VAL A 18 4.69 -7.00 7.90
C VAL A 18 6.19 -7.06 8.18
N GLY A 19 6.88 -8.03 7.58
CA GLY A 19 8.34 -8.15 7.73
C GLY A 19 9.11 -7.04 6.99
N GLN A 20 10.26 -6.63 7.54
CA GLN A 20 11.14 -5.63 6.89
C GLN A 20 11.60 -6.06 5.50
N LYS A 21 11.87 -7.36 5.28
CA LYS A 21 12.21 -7.91 3.96
C LYS A 21 11.08 -7.69 2.96
N THR A 22 9.83 -7.89 3.38
CA THR A 22 8.64 -7.62 2.56
C THR A 22 8.57 -6.15 2.16
N VAL A 23 8.74 -5.23 3.11
CA VAL A 23 8.77 -3.78 2.82
C VAL A 23 9.89 -3.43 1.85
N TYR A 24 11.10 -3.99 2.05
CA TYR A 24 12.22 -3.77 1.15
C TYR A 24 11.91 -4.23 -0.29
N THR A 25 11.36 -5.43 -0.45
CA THR A 25 10.95 -5.97 -1.76
C THR A 25 9.85 -5.10 -2.38
N MET A 26 8.81 -4.74 -1.62
CA MET A 26 7.75 -3.88 -2.12
C MET A 26 8.28 -2.50 -2.56
N ALA A 27 9.25 -1.93 -1.85
CA ALA A 27 9.86 -0.67 -2.25
C ALA A 27 10.67 -0.83 -3.56
N GLN A 28 11.42 -1.92 -3.71
CA GLN A 28 12.17 -2.23 -4.94
C GLN A 28 11.26 -2.46 -6.15
N GLU A 29 10.14 -3.14 -5.95
CA GLU A 29 9.14 -3.46 -6.98
C GLU A 29 8.17 -2.31 -7.27
N ARG A 30 8.40 -1.13 -6.66
CA ARG A 30 7.49 0.04 -6.71
C ARG A 30 6.07 -0.23 -6.19
N GLY A 31 5.90 -1.27 -5.38
CA GLY A 31 4.67 -1.57 -4.65
C GLY A 31 4.41 -0.64 -3.47
N LEU A 32 5.40 0.11 -2.98
CA LEU A 32 5.26 1.14 -1.93
C LEU A 32 5.80 2.51 -2.39
N PRO A 33 5.12 3.63 -2.04
CA PRO A 33 5.59 4.97 -2.37
C PRO A 33 6.75 5.37 -1.44
N GLY A 34 7.95 5.41 -2.00
CA GLY A 34 9.15 5.84 -1.28
C GLY A 34 10.28 6.19 -2.25
N PHE A 35 11.35 6.75 -1.71
CA PHE A 35 12.53 7.14 -2.49
C PHE A 35 13.82 6.73 -1.78
N LYS A 36 14.90 6.56 -2.55
CA LYS A 36 16.23 6.25 -2.02
C LYS A 36 17.04 7.54 -1.82
N VAL A 37 17.65 7.68 -0.64
CA VAL A 37 18.66 8.70 -0.34
C VAL A 37 19.91 7.98 0.15
N ARG A 38 21.03 8.11 -0.58
CA ARG A 38 22.31 7.46 -0.25
C ARG A 38 22.16 5.96 0.04
N GLY A 39 21.38 5.24 -0.76
CA GLY A 39 21.15 3.80 -0.61
C GLY A 39 20.13 3.40 0.46
N GLN A 40 19.59 4.34 1.23
CA GLN A 40 18.55 4.09 2.23
C GLN A 40 17.18 4.50 1.72
N TRP A 41 16.17 3.67 1.98
CA TRP A 41 14.79 3.98 1.66
C TRP A 41 14.16 4.94 2.68
N ARG A 42 13.40 5.90 2.17
CA ARG A 42 12.60 6.87 2.91
C ARG A 42 11.18 6.86 2.38
N PHE A 43 10.23 6.97 3.30
CA PHE A 43 8.80 6.95 2.99
C PHE A 43 8.13 8.12 3.69
N SER A 44 7.37 8.93 2.98
CA SER A 44 6.53 9.93 3.61
C SER A 44 5.34 9.24 4.28
N ARG A 45 5.00 9.69 5.50
CA ARG A 45 3.81 9.24 6.21
C ARG A 45 2.53 9.50 5.40
N ASP A 46 2.45 10.65 4.74
CA ASP A 46 1.27 11.01 3.95
C ASP A 46 1.12 10.11 2.72
N ASP A 47 2.20 9.90 1.98
CA ASP A 47 2.20 9.01 0.81
C ASP A 47 1.80 7.58 1.17
N LEU A 48 2.31 7.07 2.30
CA LEU A 48 1.95 5.74 2.80
C LEU A 48 0.46 5.67 3.12
N ASN A 49 -0.10 6.69 3.78
CA ASN A 49 -1.53 6.75 4.09
C ASN A 49 -2.39 6.80 2.82
N GLN A 50 -2.00 7.60 1.82
CA GLN A 50 -2.69 7.66 0.54
C GLN A 50 -2.63 6.31 -0.20
N TRP A 51 -1.49 5.65 -0.17
CA TRP A 51 -1.34 4.32 -0.77
C TRP A 51 -2.25 3.30 -0.09
N ILE A 52 -2.34 3.27 1.24
CA ILE A 52 -3.27 2.39 1.97
C ILE A 52 -4.72 2.63 1.51
N LYS A 53 -5.14 3.90 1.36
CA LYS A 53 -6.48 4.24 0.87
C LYS A 53 -6.73 3.69 -0.54
N ARG A 54 -5.76 3.84 -1.44
CA ARG A 54 -5.84 3.30 -2.82
C ARG A 54 -5.94 1.77 -2.83
N GLN A 55 -5.14 1.07 -2.01
CA GLN A 55 -5.21 -0.39 -1.91
C GLN A 55 -6.59 -0.87 -1.44
N LYS A 56 -7.20 -0.19 -0.47
CA LYS A 56 -8.56 -0.49 -0.01
C LYS A 56 -9.61 -0.33 -1.12
N GLN A 57 -9.49 0.72 -1.93
CA GLN A 57 -10.40 0.94 -3.07
C GLN A 57 -10.26 -0.16 -4.13
N ILE A 58 -9.03 -0.54 -4.50
CA ILE A 58 -8.79 -1.63 -5.47
C ILE A 58 -9.42 -2.94 -4.96
N ALA A 59 -9.24 -3.26 -3.68
CA ALA A 59 -9.84 -4.45 -3.07
C ALA A 59 -11.38 -4.41 -3.07
N GLN A 60 -11.98 -3.23 -2.93
CA GLN A 60 -13.45 -3.05 -2.97
C GLN A 60 -13.99 -3.17 -4.39
N THR A 61 -13.33 -2.59 -5.39
CA THR A 61 -13.76 -2.67 -6.80
C THR A 61 -13.60 -4.09 -7.37
N ALA A 62 -12.60 -4.85 -6.93
CA ALA A 62 -12.41 -6.25 -7.32
C ALA A 62 -13.42 -7.21 -6.65
N GLY A 63 -14.13 -6.75 -5.61
CA GLY A 63 -15.06 -7.54 -4.81
C GLY A 63 -16.51 -7.54 -5.27
N ASP A 64 -16.85 -6.88 -6.40
CA ASP A 64 -18.24 -6.76 -6.85
C ASP A 64 -18.50 -7.45 -8.22
N PRO A 65 -18.68 -8.79 -8.24
CA PRO A 65 -19.19 -9.51 -9.41
C PRO A 65 -20.71 -9.38 -9.58
N ALA A 66 -21.38 -8.36 -9.02
CA ALA A 66 -22.83 -8.16 -9.10
C ALA A 66 -23.36 -7.78 -10.50
N ASN A 67 -22.75 -8.31 -11.57
CA ASN A 67 -23.42 -8.50 -12.86
C ASN A 67 -23.43 -9.97 -13.32
N GLY A 68 -23.35 -10.91 -12.37
CA GLY A 68 -23.53 -12.35 -12.61
C GLY A 68 -24.97 -12.85 -12.49
N ARG A 69 -25.97 -11.96 -12.33
CA ARG A 69 -27.39 -12.35 -12.27
C ARG A 69 -27.90 -12.68 -13.68
N ARG A 70 -27.38 -13.74 -14.30
CA ARG A 70 -28.10 -14.40 -15.39
C ARG A 70 -29.34 -15.04 -14.77
N LEU A 71 -30.49 -14.41 -15.00
CA LEU A 71 -31.79 -15.05 -14.91
C LEU A 71 -31.66 -16.42 -15.57
N ARG A 72 -31.80 -17.49 -14.79
CA ARG A 72 -32.30 -18.74 -15.33
C ARG A 72 -33.80 -18.55 -15.41
N SER A 73 -34.25 -18.06 -16.57
CA SER A 73 -35.63 -18.20 -17.01
C SER A 73 -35.96 -19.69 -17.03
N LEU A 74 -37.07 -19.99 -16.35
CA LEU A 74 -37.97 -21.15 -16.42
C LEU A 74 -37.53 -22.32 -17.31
#